data_AF-A0A644Y1N6-F1
#
_entry.id   AF-A0A644Y1N6-F1
#
_cell.length_a   1.000
_cell.length_b   1.000
_cell.length_c   1.000
_cell.angle_alpha   90.00
_cell.angle_beta   90.00
_cell.angle_gamma   90.00
#
_symmetry.space_group_name_H-M   'P 1'
#
loop_
_entity.id
_entity.type
_entity.pdbx_description
1 polymer ?
#
loop_
_entity_poly.entity_id
_entity_poly.type
_entity_poly.pdbx_seq_one_letter_code
_entity_poly.pdbx_strand_id
1 'polypeptide(L)' 'MGVSNEGKALSEKEVTQLNTAKVDVLKRKNSLGLMNINKRLMLFTQGKSPIVVASGKDRGVTVTIVLPLRRS' A
#
# COMPACT_ATOMS: atom_id res chain seq x y z
N MET A 1 -10.22 2.34 -3.62
CA MET A 1 -10.67 2.29 -2.21
C MET A 1 -9.54 2.80 -1.33
N GLY A 2 -9.80 3.73 -0.42
CA GLY A 2 -8.81 4.30 0.50
C GLY A 2 -9.12 3.95 1.95
N VAL A 3 -8.08 3.65 2.73
CA VAL A 3 -8.17 3.44 4.18
C VAL A 3 -7.20 4.42 4.84
N SER A 4 -7.72 5.24 5.75
CA SER A 4 -6.95 6.25 6.48
C SER A 4 -6.89 5.91 7.97
N ASN A 5 -5.75 6.18 8.60
CA ASN A 5 -5.61 6.16 10.06
C ASN A 5 -5.02 7.50 10.53
N GLU A 6 -5.41 7.98 11.70
CA GLU A 6 -4.90 9.23 12.29
C GLU A 6 -3.70 9.02 13.23
N GLY A 7 -3.05 7.86 13.15
CA GLY A 7 -1.90 7.53 13.97
C GLY A 7 -0.62 8.24 13.54
N LYS A 8 0.53 7.72 14.00
CA LYS A 8 1.84 8.29 13.66
C LYS A 8 2.04 8.36 12.15
N ALA A 9 2.38 9.55 11.65
CA ALA A 9 2.74 9.78 10.27
C ALA A 9 4.03 9.03 9.90
N LEU A 10 4.14 8.67 8.61
CA LEU A 10 5.36 8.14 8.02
C LEU A 10 6.22 9.28 7.49
N SER A 11 7.53 9.12 7.59
CA SER A 11 8.46 10.04 6.92
C SER A 11 8.35 9.93 5.40
N GLU A 12 8.69 10.99 4.66
CA GLU A 12 8.72 10.97 3.19
C GLU A 12 9.59 9.83 2.63
N LYS A 13 10.71 9.53 3.32
CA LYS A 13 11.57 8.41 3.00
C LYS A 13 10.84 7.08 3.10
N GLU A 14 10.06 6.85 4.16
CA GLU A 14 9.26 5.64 4.36
C GLU A 14 8.11 5.53 3.35
N VAL A 15 7.43 6.64 3.04
CA VAL A 15 6.37 6.68 2.02
C VAL A 15 6.92 6.30 0.65
N THR A 16 8.03 6.93 0.24
CA THR A 16 8.70 6.67 -1.05
C THR A 16 9.13 5.21 -1.13
N GLN A 17 9.66 4.69 -0.03
CA GLN A 17 10.10 3.32 0.12
C GLN A 17 8.97 2.29 -0.05
N LEU A 18 7.79 2.55 0.52
CA LEU A 18 6.60 1.71 0.40
C LEU A 18 6.02 1.75 -1.02
N ASN A 19 6.03 2.92 -1.67
CA ASN A 19 5.47 3.09 -3.03
C ASN A 19 6.39 2.56 -4.14
N THR A 20 7.71 2.58 -3.96
CA THR A 20 8.68 2.16 -5.00
C THR A 20 8.93 0.66 -5.05
N ALA A 21 8.18 -0.14 -4.28
CA ALA A 21 8.31 -1.60 -4.22
C ALA A 21 9.71 -2.12 -3.84
N LYS A 22 10.61 -1.25 -3.35
CA LYS A 22 11.98 -1.60 -2.93
C LYS A 22 12.17 -1.68 -1.42
N VAL A 23 11.19 -1.26 -0.62
CA VAL A 23 11.15 -1.78 0.74
C VAL A 23 10.61 -3.17 0.66
N ASP A 24 11.57 -4.08 0.75
CA ASP A 24 11.34 -5.41 1.21
C ASP A 24 10.59 -5.33 2.55
N VAL A 25 9.27 -5.37 2.49
CA VAL A 25 8.41 -5.53 3.66
C VAL A 25 8.71 -6.89 4.32
N LEU A 26 9.50 -7.78 3.69
CA LEU A 26 10.05 -9.00 4.26
C LEU A 26 11.27 -8.74 5.18
N LYS A 27 11.95 -7.58 5.08
CA LYS A 27 13.04 -7.19 6.02
C LYS A 27 12.53 -6.58 7.32
N ARG A 28 11.33 -5.98 7.33
CA ARG A 28 10.59 -5.75 8.57
C ARG A 28 9.82 -7.04 8.87
N LYS A 29 10.35 -7.91 9.74
CA LYS A 29 9.66 -9.13 10.22
C LYS A 29 8.16 -8.83 10.38
N ASN A 30 7.34 -9.41 9.50
CA ASN A 30 5.88 -9.57 9.61
C ASN A 30 4.97 -8.38 9.26
N SER A 31 4.80 -8.07 7.97
CA SER A 31 3.46 -7.64 7.51
C SER A 31 2.85 -8.66 6.55
N LEU A 32 2.43 -9.80 7.13
CA LEU A 32 1.65 -10.84 6.43
C LEU A 32 0.40 -10.25 5.75
N GLY A 33 -0.18 -9.19 6.33
CA GLY A 33 -1.32 -8.47 5.77
C GLY A 33 -1.04 -7.89 4.38
N LEU A 34 0.03 -7.09 4.23
CA LEU A 34 0.38 -6.48 2.94
C LEU A 34 0.78 -7.54 1.89
N MET A 35 1.49 -8.58 2.32
CA MET A 35 1.84 -9.70 1.43
C MET A 35 0.58 -10.41 0.91
N ASN A 36 -0.40 -10.65 1.78
CA ASN A 36 -1.66 -11.29 1.39
C ASN A 36 -2.48 -10.40 0.46
N ILE A 37 -2.48 -9.08 0.68
CA ILE A 37 -3.13 -8.13 -0.24
C ILE A 37 -2.46 -8.19 -1.61
N ASN A 38 -1.12 -8.10 -1.68
CA ASN A 38 -0.39 -8.19 -2.95
C ASN A 38 -0.66 -9.50 -3.69
N LYS A 39 -0.64 -10.65 -3.00
CA LYS A 39 -0.99 -11.96 -3.60
C LYS A 39 -2.39 -11.96 -4.20
N ARG A 40 -3.38 -11.41 -3.49
CA ARG A 40 -4.76 -11.29 -4.01
C ARG A 40 -4.84 -10.37 -5.21
N LEU A 41 -4.19 -9.20 -5.17
CA LEU A 41 -4.19 -8.28 -6.31
C LEU A 41 -3.53 -8.90 -7.54
N MET A 42 -2.46 -9.68 -7.37
CA MET A 42 -1.87 -10.47 -8.44
C MET A 42 -2.86 -11.49 -9.03
N LEU A 43 -3.56 -12.25 -8.19
CA LEU A 43 -4.52 -13.26 -8.65
C LEU A 43 -5.72 -12.64 -9.39
N PHE A 44 -6.31 -11.58 -8.86
CA PHE A 44 -7.58 -11.04 -9.39
C PHE A 44 -7.41 -9.96 -10.45
N THR A 45 -6.25 -9.29 -10.49
CA THR A 45 -6.04 -8.15 -11.39
C THR A 45 -4.77 -8.27 -12.22
N GLN A 46 -4.08 -9.41 -12.15
CA GLN A 46 -2.83 -9.67 -12.88
C GLN A 46 -1.77 -8.59 -12.62
N GLY A 47 -1.73 -8.05 -11.40
CA GLY A 47 -0.81 -6.99 -11.02
C GLY A 47 -1.17 -5.59 -11.53
N LYS A 48 -2.34 -5.42 -12.17
CA LYS A 48 -2.82 -4.11 -12.68
C LYS A 48 -3.47 -3.22 -11.61
N SER A 49 -3.24 -3.55 -10.34
CA SER A 49 -3.83 -2.83 -9.20
C SER A 49 -2.75 -2.33 -8.26
N PRO A 50 -2.20 -1.13 -8.49
CA PRO A 50 -1.19 -0.58 -7.61
C PRO A 50 -1.77 -0.26 -6.23
N ILE A 51 -0.93 -0.43 -5.21
CA ILE A 51 -1.15 0.08 -3.85
C ILE A 51 -0.36 1.36 -3.72
N VAL A 52 -1.01 2.43 -3.27
CA VAL A 52 -0.40 3.74 -3.05
C VAL A 52 -0.53 4.12 -1.58
N VAL A 53 0.58 4.50 -0.96
CA VAL A 53 0.66 5.00 0.41
C VAL A 53 0.91 6.50 0.38
N ALA A 54 0.15 7.24 1.18
CA ALA A 54 0.35 8.66 1.44
C ALA A 54 0.39 8.89 2.95
N SER A 55 1.13 9.89 3.41
CA SER A 55 1.17 10.31 4.81
C SER A 55 0.93 11.81 4.88
N GLY A 56 0.13 12.26 5.85
CA GLY A 56 0.01 13.69 6.14
C GLY A 56 1.28 14.21 6.83
N LYS A 57 1.56 15.51 6.72
CA LYS A 57 2.70 16.17 7.39
C LYS A 57 2.69 15.96 8.91
N ASP A 58 1.51 15.96 9.52
CA ASP A 58 1.34 15.89 10.98
C ASP A 58 0.36 14.81 11.44
N ARG A 59 -0.37 14.17 10.53
CA ARG A 59 -1.39 13.18 10.86
C ARG A 59 -1.46 12.06 9.84
N GLY A 60 -1.32 10.85 10.35
CA GLY A 60 -1.91 9.68 9.74
C GLY A 60 -1.27 9.14 8.47
N VAL A 61 -1.73 7.95 8.09
CA VAL A 61 -1.37 7.26 6.85
C VAL A 61 -2.65 6.93 6.11
N THR A 62 -2.63 7.15 4.80
CA THR A 62 -3.68 6.70 3.89
C THR A 62 -3.12 5.68 2.92
N VAL A 63 -3.76 4.53 2.83
CA VAL A 63 -3.42 3.47 1.87
C VAL A 63 -4.57 3.33 0.88
N THR A 64 -4.25 3.43 -0.41
CA THR A 64 -5.20 3.37 -1.51
C THR A 64 -4.88 2.17 -2.40
N ILE A 65 -5.89 1.36 -2.69
CA ILE A 65 -5.83 0.32 -3.72
C ILE A 65 -6.61 0.81 -4.93
N VAL A 66 -5.94 0.88 -6.08
CA VAL A 66 -6.55 1.20 -7.37
C VAL A 66 -6.93 -0.12 -8.03
N LEU A 67 -8.22 -0.31 -8.33
CA LEU A 67 -8.72 -1.51 -9.00
C LEU A 67 -9.21 -1.15 -10.41
N PRO A 68 -9.00 -2.02 -11.41
CA PRO A 68 -9.55 -1.80 -12.74
C PRO A 68 -11.09 -1.84 -12.68
N LEU A 69 -11.72 -0.95 -13.45
CA LEU A 69 -13.17 -1.02 -13.66
C LEU A 69 -13.50 -2.27 -14.45
N ARG A 70 -14.51 -3.03 -13.99
CA ARG A 70 -15.07 -4.13 -14.77
C ARG A 70 -15.75 -3.52 -15.99
N ARG A 71 -15.23 -3.82 -17.19
CA ARG A 71 -15.95 -3.53 -18.44
C ARG A 71 -17.09 -4.56 -18.52
N SER A 72 -18.33 -4.08 -18.43
CA SER A 72 -19.55 -4.85 -18.68
C SER A 72 -19.72 -5.09 -20.17
#